data_AF-A0A3M1EKY7-F1
#
_entry.id   AF-A0A3M1EKY7-F1
#
_cell.length_a   1.000
_cell.length_b   1.000
_cell.length_c   1.000
_cell.angle_alpha   90.00
_cell.angle_beta   90.00
_cell.angle_gamma   90.00
#
_symmetry.space_group_name_H-M   'P 1'
#
loop_
_entity.id
_entity.type
_entity.pdbx_description
1 polymer ?
#
loop_
_entity_poly.entity_id
_entity_poly.type
_entity_poly.pdbx_seq_one_letter_code
_entity_poly.pdbx_strand_id
1 'polypeptide(L)'
;MIGKPRIDRFGQVHPPRRALPLPLVIVVAVLVILSLGAREGLQRFVNSFANYRPPAMPQLEAGNGTTPIAERAVLIIVSGLRDDAASEMPTLQALRRQGSQVEVRVPWPSSPQDAWTTLLSGATPELSGAVHLLTQDGDPHPMAVDHLLRRARVTRHTIGLAGHQSWEA
;
A
#
# COMPACT_ATOMS: atom_id res chain seq x y z
N MET A 1 -45.28 27.48 6.06
CA MET A 1 -45.74 28.78 5.52
C MET A 1 -45.27 28.90 4.09
N ILE A 2 -46.20 28.85 3.13
CA ILE A 2 -45.91 28.95 1.68
C ILE A 2 -45.81 30.44 1.33
N GLY A 3 -44.63 30.90 0.88
CA GLY A 3 -44.42 32.30 0.50
C GLY A 3 -45.27 32.68 -0.72
N LYS A 4 -45.93 33.85 -0.68
CA LYS A 4 -46.69 34.38 -1.82
C LYS A 4 -45.76 34.55 -3.05
N PRO A 5 -46.21 34.15 -4.26
CA PRO A 5 -45.43 34.34 -5.48
C PRO A 5 -45.20 35.84 -5.74
N ARG A 6 -43.99 36.20 -6.19
CA ARG A 6 -43.61 37.57 -6.54
C ARG A 6 -43.72 37.71 -8.06
N ILE A 7 -44.54 38.66 -8.52
CA ILE A 7 -44.69 38.99 -9.94
C ILE A 7 -43.74 40.14 -10.24
N ASP A 8 -42.90 40.01 -11.27
CA ASP A 8 -42.01 41.09 -11.68
C ASP A 8 -42.71 42.13 -12.57
N ARG A 9 -42.01 43.21 -12.93
CA ARG A 9 -42.55 44.30 -13.76
C ARG A 9 -42.95 43.83 -15.18
N PHE A 10 -42.59 42.61 -15.58
CA PHE A 10 -42.88 42.01 -16.88
C PHE A 10 -43.94 40.91 -16.81
N GLY A 11 -44.62 40.75 -15.67
CA GLY A 11 -45.69 39.76 -15.51
C GLY A 11 -45.21 38.32 -15.36
N GLN A 12 -43.91 38.08 -15.19
CA GLN A 12 -43.36 36.73 -14.99
C GLN A 12 -43.54 36.29 -13.54
N VAL A 13 -44.32 35.23 -13.34
CA VAL A 13 -44.57 34.62 -12.03
C VAL A 13 -43.35 33.79 -11.65
N HIS A 14 -42.53 34.30 -10.74
CA HIS A 14 -41.43 33.52 -10.20
C HIS A 14 -41.97 32.55 -9.15
N PRO A 15 -41.72 31.24 -9.26
CA PRO A 15 -42.10 30.30 -8.20
C PRO A 15 -41.42 30.74 -6.89
N PRO A 16 -42.11 30.62 -5.74
CA PRO A 16 -41.48 30.95 -4.47
C PRO A 16 -40.22 30.10 -4.32
N ARG A 17 -39.08 30.74 -4.04
CA ARG A 17 -37.83 30.04 -3.72
C ARG A 17 -38.14 29.04 -2.62
N ARG A 18 -38.24 27.75 -2.95
CA ARG A 18 -38.47 26.68 -1.96
C ARG A 18 -37.22 26.63 -1.10
N ALA A 19 -37.29 27.26 0.08
CA ALA A 19 -36.27 27.07 1.10
C ALA A 19 -36.24 25.58 1.45
N LEU A 20 -35.03 25.01 1.52
CA LEU A 20 -34.85 23.64 2.00
C LEU A 20 -35.49 23.52 3.40
N PRO A 21 -36.26 22.46 3.68
CA PRO A 21 -36.85 22.30 5.00
C PRO A 21 -35.73 22.20 6.03
N LEU A 22 -35.85 22.93 7.14
CA LEU A 22 -34.88 22.94 8.24
C LEU A 22 -34.34 21.55 8.65
N PRO A 23 -35.16 20.48 8.77
CA PRO A 23 -34.64 19.15 9.09
C PRO A 23 -33.67 18.61 8.04
N LEU A 24 -33.89 18.89 6.75
CA LEU A 24 -32.98 18.47 5.68
C LEU A 24 -31.64 19.21 5.78
N VAL A 25 -31.67 20.51 6.10
CA VAL A 25 -30.44 21.30 6.32
C VAL A 25 -29.65 20.75 7.51
N ILE A 26 -30.34 20.38 8.60
CA ILE A 26 -29.71 19.77 9.79
C ILE A 26 -29.09 18.41 9.43
N VAL A 27 -29.81 17.55 8.73
CA VAL A 27 -29.30 16.23 8.32
C VAL A 27 -28.07 16.37 7.43
N VAL A 28 -28.10 17.27 6.44
CA VAL A 28 -26.95 17.53 5.58
C VAL A 28 -25.77 18.07 6.39
N ALA A 29 -26.00 19.01 7.31
CA ALA A 29 -24.95 19.54 8.17
C ALA A 29 -24.31 18.45 9.05
N VAL A 30 -25.13 17.58 9.65
CA VAL A 30 -24.66 16.44 10.45
C VAL A 30 -23.83 15.47 9.59
N LEU A 31 -24.30 15.13 8.39
CA LEU A 31 -23.56 14.25 7.48
C LEU A 31 -22.22 14.85 7.05
N VAL A 32 -22.17 16.17 6.80
CA VAL A 32 -20.92 16.87 6.49
C VAL A 32 -19.96 16.83 7.68
N ILE A 33 -20.43 17.10 8.90
CA ILE A 33 -19.62 17.03 10.12
C ILE A 33 -19.09 15.60 10.35
N LEU A 34 -19.95 14.59 10.21
CA LEU A 34 -19.56 13.18 10.32
C LEU A 34 -18.52 12.79 9.27
N SER A 35 -18.70 13.25 8.03
CA SER A 35 -17.75 12.98 6.93
C SER A 35 -16.38 13.60 7.20
N LEU A 36 -16.35 14.83 7.69
CA LEU A 36 -15.10 15.51 8.07
C LEU A 36 -14.43 14.80 9.26
N GLY A 37 -15.19 14.46 10.29
CA GLY A 37 -14.68 13.73 11.46
C GLY A 37 -14.13 12.35 11.09
N ALA A 38 -14.82 11.62 10.21
CA ALA A 38 -14.36 10.32 9.73
C ALA A 38 -13.08 10.44 8.90
N ARG A 39 -12.96 11.47 8.05
CA ARG A 39 -11.76 11.73 7.26
C ARG A 39 -10.55 12.03 8.15
N GLU A 40 -10.71 12.91 9.14
CA GLU A 40 -9.66 13.23 10.12
C GLU A 40 -9.26 12.00 10.94
N GLY A 41 -10.25 11.20 11.37
CA GLY A 41 -10.01 9.96 12.09
C GLY A 41 -9.21 8.94 11.26
N LEU A 42 -9.58 8.75 10.00
CA LEU A 42 -8.88 7.87 9.07
C LEU A 42 -7.44 8.35 8.82
N GLN A 43 -7.24 9.65 8.61
CA GLN A 43 -5.91 10.21 8.41
C GLN A 43 -5.01 9.99 9.64
N ARG A 44 -5.53 10.22 10.85
CA ARG A 44 -4.79 9.95 12.08
C ARG A 44 -4.43 8.47 12.21
N PHE A 45 -5.38 7.59 11.91
CA PHE A 45 -5.16 6.15 11.93
C PHE A 45 -4.06 5.73 10.95
N VAL A 46 -4.15 6.15 9.69
CA VAL A 46 -3.13 5.87 8.66
C VAL A 46 -1.77 6.43 9.07
N ASN A 47 -1.72 7.67 9.57
CA ASN A 47 -0.49 8.30 10.02
C ASN A 47 0.14 7.58 11.22
N SER A 48 -0.65 7.00 12.12
CA SER A 48 -0.12 6.21 13.24
C SER A 48 0.62 4.96 12.75
N PHE A 49 0.11 4.26 11.75
CA PHE A 49 0.78 3.09 11.18
C PHE A 49 1.96 3.47 10.29
N ALA A 50 1.80 4.47 9.41
CA ALA A 50 2.87 4.92 8.51
C ALA A 50 4.09 5.44 9.27
N ASN A 51 3.88 6.08 10.43
CA ASN A 51 4.96 6.63 11.26
C ASN A 51 5.33 5.71 12.44
N TYR A 52 4.79 4.50 12.52
CA TYR A 52 5.13 3.58 13.60
C TYR A 52 6.60 3.17 13.47
N ARG A 53 7.36 3.34 14.57
CA ARG A 53 8.72 2.86 14.71
C ARG A 53 8.83 2.02 15.98
N PRO A 54 9.46 0.83 15.93
CA PRO A 54 9.72 0.06 17.14
C PRO A 54 10.61 0.86 18.10
N PRO A 55 10.40 0.79 19.43
CA PRO A 55 11.19 1.52 20.43
C PRO A 55 12.70 1.22 20.38
N ALA A 56 13.05 0.01 19.94
CA ALA A 56 14.42 -0.41 19.71
C ALA A 56 14.47 -1.16 18.39
N MET A 57 15.24 -0.64 17.43
CA MET A 57 15.61 -1.41 16.25
C MET A 57 16.94 -2.11 16.54
N PRO A 58 16.98 -3.45 16.60
CA PRO A 58 18.24 -4.16 16.74
C PRO A 58 19.12 -3.85 15.53
N GLN A 59 20.39 -3.54 15.76
CA GLN A 59 21.34 -3.41 14.68
C GLN A 59 21.60 -4.81 14.11
N LEU A 60 21.00 -5.10 12.95
CA LEU A 60 21.18 -6.38 12.28
C LEU A 60 22.53 -6.37 11.55
N GLU A 61 23.46 -7.20 12.04
CA GLU A 61 24.71 -7.45 11.33
C GLU A 61 24.46 -8.27 10.07
N ALA A 62 25.27 -8.01 9.04
CA ALA A 62 25.22 -8.77 7.82
C ALA A 62 25.65 -10.22 8.11
N GLY A 63 24.82 -11.18 7.71
CA GLY A 63 25.17 -12.60 7.80
C GLY A 63 26.46 -12.92 7.02
N ASN A 64 27.16 -13.95 7.48
CA ASN A 64 28.31 -14.49 6.77
C ASN A 64 27.88 -15.02 5.40
N GLY A 65 28.72 -14.79 4.38
CA GLY A 65 28.49 -15.38 3.06
C GLY A 65 28.57 -16.90 3.13
N THR A 66 27.67 -17.58 2.41
CA THR A 66 27.73 -19.03 2.22
C THR A 66 28.36 -19.36 0.87
N THR A 67 28.79 -20.61 0.71
CA THR A 67 29.21 -21.12 -0.60
C THR A 67 28.01 -21.08 -1.56
N PRO A 68 28.13 -20.47 -2.75
CA PRO A 68 27.04 -20.44 -3.74
C PRO A 68 26.63 -21.86 -4.14
N ILE A 69 25.32 -22.11 -4.16
CA ILE A 69 24.75 -23.41 -4.59
C ILE A 69 24.30 -23.42 -6.06
N ALA A 70 24.38 -22.26 -6.74
CA ALA A 70 23.99 -22.08 -8.13
C ALA A 70 24.84 -21.00 -8.79
N GLU A 71 25.07 -21.11 -10.10
CA GLU A 71 25.79 -20.09 -10.89
C GLU A 71 24.94 -18.84 -11.13
N ARG A 72 23.61 -19.01 -11.19
CA ARG A 72 22.65 -17.93 -11.46
C ARG A 72 21.39 -18.14 -10.62
N ALA A 73 20.90 -17.05 -10.05
CA ALA A 73 19.64 -17.01 -9.34
C ALA A 73 18.72 -15.95 -9.98
N VAL A 74 17.46 -16.31 -10.19
CA VAL A 74 16.44 -15.40 -10.73
C VAL A 74 15.28 -15.37 -9.74
N LEU A 75 14.98 -14.18 -9.22
CA LEU A 75 13.83 -13.94 -8.35
C LEU A 75 12.76 -13.19 -9.16
N ILE A 76 11.58 -13.79 -9.28
CA ILE A 76 10.42 -13.18 -9.95
C ILE A 76 9.38 -12.91 -8.88
N ILE A 77 8.94 -11.65 -8.79
CA ILE A 77 7.91 -11.24 -7.83
C ILE A 77 6.70 -10.75 -8.62
N VAL A 78 5.55 -11.39 -8.41
CA VAL A 78 4.29 -11.03 -9.05
C VAL A 78 3.38 -10.38 -8.02
N SER A 79 3.14 -9.08 -8.16
CA SER A 79 2.27 -8.33 -7.23
C SER A 79 0.81 -8.75 -7.39
N GLY A 80 0.13 -9.01 -6.25
CA GLY A 80 -1.31 -9.30 -6.22
C GLY A 80 -1.73 -10.67 -6.77
N LEU A 81 -0.80 -11.60 -7.00
CA LEU A 81 -1.12 -12.94 -7.48
C LEU A 81 -1.75 -13.79 -6.36
N ARG A 82 -3.05 -14.09 -6.49
CA ARG A 82 -3.78 -14.96 -5.57
C ARG A 82 -3.49 -16.43 -5.87
N ASP A 83 -3.52 -17.28 -4.84
CA ASP A 83 -3.19 -18.71 -4.97
C ASP A 83 -4.19 -19.49 -5.85
N ASP A 84 -5.47 -19.12 -5.81
CA ASP A 84 -6.50 -19.71 -6.68
C ASP A 84 -6.24 -19.35 -8.15
N ALA A 85 -5.95 -18.09 -8.45
CA ALA A 85 -5.58 -17.65 -9.78
C ALA A 85 -4.28 -18.31 -10.27
N ALA A 86 -3.28 -18.46 -9.40
CA ALA A 86 -2.02 -19.13 -9.73
C ALA A 86 -2.22 -20.62 -10.07
N SER A 87 -3.22 -21.26 -9.47
CA SER A 87 -3.55 -22.67 -9.71
C SER A 87 -4.22 -22.91 -11.07
N GLU A 88 -4.78 -21.87 -11.70
CA GLU A 88 -5.35 -21.93 -13.05
C GLU A 88 -4.29 -21.68 -14.15
N MET A 89 -3.07 -21.26 -13.79
CA MET A 89 -2.01 -20.92 -14.76
C MET A 89 -1.17 -22.14 -15.17
N PRO A 90 -1.18 -22.55 -16.46
CA PRO A 90 -0.49 -23.77 -16.90
C PRO A 90 1.03 -23.76 -16.64
N THR A 91 1.68 -22.62 -16.87
CA THR A 91 3.13 -22.48 -16.67
C THR A 91 3.51 -22.64 -15.19
N LEU A 92 2.77 -22.01 -14.28
CA LEU A 92 3.02 -22.13 -12.84
C LEU A 92 2.75 -23.56 -12.35
N GLN A 93 1.71 -24.21 -12.87
CA GLN A 93 1.45 -25.62 -12.57
C GLN A 93 2.57 -26.54 -13.06
N ALA A 94 3.14 -26.28 -14.24
CA ALA A 94 4.29 -27.03 -14.73
C ALA A 94 5.52 -26.85 -13.82
N LEU A 95 5.79 -25.62 -13.37
CA LEU A 95 6.88 -25.32 -12.43
C LEU A 95 6.67 -26.02 -11.07
N ARG A 96 5.44 -25.99 -10.54
CA ARG A 96 5.08 -26.67 -9.28
C ARG A 96 5.34 -28.18 -9.32
N ARG A 97 5.18 -28.81 -10.48
CA ARG A 97 5.44 -30.25 -10.67
C ARG A 97 6.94 -30.60 -10.76
N GLN A 98 7.76 -29.66 -11.20
CA GLN A 98 9.21 -29.87 -11.39
C GLN A 98 10.04 -29.38 -10.21
N GLY A 99 9.48 -28.51 -9.38
CA GLY A 99 10.17 -27.86 -8.27
C GLY A 99 9.45 -28.02 -6.94
N SER A 100 9.66 -27.03 -6.06
CA SER A 100 9.03 -26.94 -4.76
C SER A 100 8.06 -25.77 -4.74
N GLN A 101 6.99 -25.91 -3.95
CA GLN A 101 6.02 -24.86 -3.70
C GLN A 101 5.76 -24.75 -2.20
N VAL A 102 5.64 -23.50 -1.73
CA VAL A 102 5.22 -23.18 -0.37
C VAL A 102 4.17 -22.08 -0.42
N GLU A 103 3.11 -22.23 0.38
CA GLU A 103 2.16 -21.16 0.66
C GLU A 103 2.74 -20.26 1.75
N VAL A 104 2.76 -18.95 1.49
CA VAL A 104 3.30 -17.94 2.42
C VAL A 104 2.16 -17.03 2.88
N ARG A 105 2.05 -16.85 4.21
CA ARG A 105 1.13 -15.87 4.78
C ARG A 105 1.82 -14.53 4.96
N VAL A 106 1.24 -13.49 4.39
CA VAL A 106 1.69 -12.10 4.54
C VAL A 106 0.80 -11.43 5.60
N PRO A 107 1.37 -10.89 6.69
CA PRO A 107 0.58 -10.19 7.70
C PRO A 107 -0.01 -8.90 7.11
N TRP A 108 -1.13 -8.45 7.69
CA TRP A 108 -1.67 -7.13 7.39
C TRP A 108 -0.89 -6.07 8.17
N PRO A 109 -0.60 -4.89 7.58
CA PRO A 109 -0.87 -4.48 6.19
C PRO A 109 0.08 -5.12 5.17
N SER A 110 -0.45 -5.50 4.00
CA SER A 110 0.32 -6.09 2.90
C SER A 110 0.65 -5.03 1.84
N SER A 111 1.67 -4.21 2.07
CA SER A 111 2.15 -3.24 1.07
C SER A 111 3.22 -3.88 0.14
N PRO A 112 3.36 -3.42 -1.12
CA PRO A 112 4.43 -3.88 -2.00
C PRO A 112 5.83 -3.62 -1.44
N GLN A 113 6.07 -2.47 -0.80
CA GLN A 113 7.37 -2.12 -0.24
C GLN A 113 7.75 -3.06 0.92
N ASP A 114 6.81 -3.36 1.82
CA ASP A 114 7.04 -4.31 2.91
C ASP A 114 7.36 -5.71 2.39
N ALA A 115 6.60 -6.15 1.37
CA ALA A 115 6.78 -7.46 0.77
C ALA A 115 8.18 -7.61 0.16
N TRP A 116 8.63 -6.66 -0.67
CA TRP A 116 9.94 -6.79 -1.31
C TRP A 116 11.09 -6.52 -0.35
N THR A 117 10.92 -5.62 0.63
CA THR A 117 11.93 -5.43 1.67
C THR A 117 12.13 -6.72 2.45
N THR A 118 11.04 -7.40 2.81
CA THR A 118 11.11 -8.69 3.50
C THR A 118 11.75 -9.77 2.61
N LEU A 119 11.38 -9.85 1.33
CA LEU A 119 11.96 -10.82 0.40
C LEU A 119 13.45 -10.60 0.14
N LEU A 120 13.90 -9.35 0.08
CA LEU A 120 15.29 -9.00 -0.23
C LEU A 120 16.21 -8.97 0.99
N SER A 121 15.69 -8.69 2.19
CA SER A 121 16.48 -8.64 3.42
C SER A 121 16.30 -9.86 4.31
N GLY A 122 15.19 -10.59 4.17
CA GLY A 122 14.76 -11.62 5.12
C GLY A 122 14.24 -11.06 6.45
N ALA A 123 14.23 -9.73 6.64
CA ALA A 123 13.78 -9.07 7.85
C ALA A 123 12.34 -8.59 7.69
N THR A 124 11.51 -8.79 8.72
CA THR A 124 10.12 -8.29 8.72
C THR A 124 10.09 -6.75 8.69
N PRO A 125 8.95 -6.11 8.37
CA PRO A 125 8.86 -4.64 8.37
C PRO A 125 9.28 -4.01 9.71
N GLU A 126 8.95 -4.66 10.84
CA GLU A 126 9.34 -4.21 12.18
C GLU A 126 10.86 -4.23 12.40
N LEU A 127 11.57 -5.15 11.75
CA LEU A 127 13.02 -5.30 11.87
C LEU A 127 13.79 -4.51 10.81
N SER A 128 13.23 -4.38 9.61
CA SER A 128 13.84 -3.68 8.49
C SER A 128 13.64 -2.16 8.54
N GLY A 129 12.67 -1.70 9.33
CA GLY A 129 12.23 -0.30 9.33
C GLY A 129 11.44 0.09 8.09
N ALA A 130 10.98 -0.90 7.30
CA ALA A 130 10.09 -0.66 6.17
C ALA A 130 8.79 0.03 6.64
N VAL A 131 8.19 0.80 5.74
CA VAL A 131 6.95 1.51 6.04
C VAL A 131 5.77 0.58 5.77
N HIS A 132 5.06 0.21 6.85
CA HIS A 132 3.90 -0.69 6.81
C HIS A 132 2.78 -0.28 5.84
N LEU A 133 2.66 1.01 5.53
CA LEU A 133 1.66 1.56 4.63
C LEU A 133 2.27 2.65 3.75
N LEU A 134 2.38 2.37 2.44
CA LEU A 134 2.63 3.40 1.45
C LEU A 134 1.47 4.41 1.48
N THR A 135 1.74 5.65 1.87
CA THR A 135 0.83 6.78 1.65
C THR A 135 0.93 7.20 0.18
N GLN A 136 -0.14 7.77 -0.38
CA GLN A 136 -0.18 8.16 -1.81
C GLN A 136 0.94 9.13 -2.24
N ASP A 137 1.56 9.82 -1.29
CA ASP A 137 2.60 10.83 -1.52
C ASP A 137 3.99 10.41 -0.97
N GLY A 138 4.15 9.15 -0.54
CA GLY A 138 5.37 8.69 0.11
C GLY A 138 6.41 8.15 -0.86
N ASP A 139 7.57 8.79 -0.93
CA ASP A 139 8.75 8.20 -1.59
C ASP A 139 9.09 6.85 -0.94
N PRO A 140 9.45 5.83 -1.72
CA PRO A 140 9.91 4.58 -1.15
C PRO A 140 11.15 4.81 -0.31
N HIS A 141 11.05 4.37 0.94
CA HIS A 141 12.13 4.52 1.89
C HIS A 141 13.27 3.53 1.57
N PRO A 142 14.54 4.00 1.56
CA PRO A 142 15.69 3.12 1.45
C PRO A 142 15.67 2.02 2.52
N MET A 143 16.04 0.80 2.15
CA MET A 143 16.15 -0.31 3.11
C MET A 143 17.29 -0.02 4.10
N ALA A 144 16.96 0.10 5.39
CA ALA A 144 17.94 0.40 6.44
C ALA A 144 18.84 -0.80 6.80
N VAL A 145 18.41 -2.00 6.42
CA VAL A 145 19.09 -3.27 6.71
C VAL A 145 19.88 -3.80 5.50
N ASP A 146 20.76 -4.77 5.74
CA ASP A 146 21.40 -5.47 4.62
C ASP A 146 20.37 -6.23 3.78
N HIS A 147 20.65 -6.36 2.49
CA HIS A 147 19.78 -7.03 1.54
C HIS A 147 20.57 -7.64 0.39
N LEU A 148 19.97 -8.63 -0.27
CA LEU A 148 20.61 -9.46 -1.32
C LEU A 148 21.30 -8.61 -2.40
N LEU A 149 20.65 -7.53 -2.86
CA LEU A 149 21.19 -6.65 -3.89
C LEU A 149 22.46 -5.92 -3.43
N ARG A 150 22.50 -5.45 -2.17
CA ARG A 150 23.68 -4.78 -1.60
C ARG A 150 24.83 -5.76 -1.46
N ARG A 151 24.57 -6.97 -0.94
CA ARG A 151 25.57 -8.05 -0.81
C ARG A 151 26.14 -8.44 -2.16
N ALA A 152 25.30 -8.65 -3.16
CA ALA A 152 25.73 -8.99 -4.51
C ALA A 152 26.63 -7.89 -5.10
N ARG A 153 26.32 -6.61 -4.85
CA ARG A 153 27.13 -5.47 -5.29
C ARG A 153 28.51 -5.43 -4.61
N VAL A 154 28.55 -5.59 -3.29
CA VAL A 154 29.81 -5.59 -2.50
C VAL A 154 30.72 -6.75 -2.90
N THR A 155 30.13 -7.91 -3.20
CA THR A 155 30.85 -9.12 -3.66
C THR A 155 31.10 -9.15 -5.17
N ARG A 156 30.79 -8.06 -5.90
CA ARG A 156 30.99 -7.90 -7.35
C ARG A 156 30.28 -8.94 -8.23
N HIS A 157 29.14 -9.46 -7.77
CA HIS A 157 28.26 -10.24 -8.63
C HIS A 157 27.58 -9.32 -9.65
N THR A 158 27.32 -9.86 -10.85
CA THR A 158 26.52 -9.15 -11.86
C THR A 158 25.04 -9.26 -11.50
N ILE A 159 24.35 -8.11 -11.46
CA ILE A 159 22.94 -8.02 -11.09
C ILE A 159 22.19 -7.34 -12.24
N GLY A 160 21.05 -7.90 -12.63
CA GLY A 160 20.07 -7.25 -13.49
C GLY A 160 18.76 -7.09 -12.73
N LEU A 161 18.10 -5.93 -12.89
CA LEU A 161 16.81 -5.65 -12.28
C LEU A 161 15.87 -5.13 -13.37
N ALA A 162 14.66 -5.67 -13.40
CA ALA A 162 13.60 -5.25 -14.29
C ALA A 162 12.30 -5.23 -13.49
N GLY A 163 11.52 -4.16 -13.64
CA GLY A 163 10.30 -3.94 -12.88
C GLY A 163 9.29 -3.12 -13.66
N HIS A 164 8.06 -3.09 -13.17
CA HIS A 164 7.04 -2.20 -13.68
C HIS A 164 7.39 -0.74 -13.29
N GLN A 165 7.02 0.26 -14.08
CA GLN A 165 7.37 1.67 -13.82
C GLN A 165 6.96 2.18 -12.44
N SER A 166 5.89 1.61 -11.87
CA SER A 166 5.46 1.89 -10.50
C SER A 166 6.45 1.43 -9.41
N TRP A 167 7.57 0.82 -9.80
CA TRP A 167 8.66 0.37 -8.92
C TRP A 167 9.89 1.30 -9.01
N GLU A 168 9.87 2.29 -9.90
CA GLU A 168 10.94 3.29 -10.08
C GLU A 168 10.73 4.54 -9.20
N ALA A 169 9.70 4.53 -8.35
CA ALA A 169 9.45 5.60 -7.38
C ALA A 169 10.62 5.74 -6.40
#